data_AF-A0A348TMX1-F1
#
_entry.id   AF-A0A348TMX1-F1
#
_cell.length_a   1.000
_cell.length_b   1.000
_cell.length_c   1.000
_cell.angle_alpha   90.00
_cell.angle_beta   90.00
_cell.angle_gamma   90.00
#
_symmetry.space_group_name_H-M   'P 1'
#
loop_
_entity.id
_entity.type
_entity.pdbx_description
1 polymer ?
#
loop_
_entity_poly.entity_id
_entity_poly.type
_entity_poly.pdbx_seq_one_letter_code
_entity_poly.pdbx_strand_id
1 'polypeptide(L)'
;MRKLKTLKAIVLLSTSIHLNAQNKIETKGKCPFGHDNKNTTQTEQSNVQSTKGSFSNKDWWPNQLDLSVLRKNSNLSSPMDEGFDYRKAFETLDYYALKKDINQLMNTSQDWWPADYGSYAGFFIRMAWHSAGTYRTGDGRGGSRTGQQRFAPLNSWPDNANLHKARRLLWPIKQKYGNKISWADLMILTGNVALENAGFKTFGFAGGREDVWEPESHIYWGSESKWLDDKRHSETRELEKPLAAVQMGLIYVNPEGPNGNPDPIASAKDIRETFARMAMNDEET
;
A
#
# COMPACT_ATOMS: atom_id res chain seq x y z
N MET A 1 78.68 -11.22 30.56
CA MET A 1 78.48 -11.82 29.22
C MET A 1 77.08 -12.41 29.13
N ARG A 2 76.27 -11.88 28.20
CA ARG A 2 75.28 -12.52 27.31
C ARG A 2 74.45 -13.77 27.75
N LYS A 3 73.14 -13.64 27.42
CA LYS A 3 72.11 -14.63 26.99
C LYS A 3 71.17 -15.14 28.10
N LEU A 4 69.86 -14.83 28.14
CA LEU A 4 68.75 -14.95 27.16
C LEU A 4 68.30 -16.42 26.95
N LYS A 5 67.17 -16.84 27.57
CA LYS A 5 65.90 -17.20 26.90
C LYS A 5 64.97 -18.08 27.77
N THR A 6 63.73 -17.60 27.81
CA THR A 6 62.43 -18.21 28.11
C THR A 6 62.15 -19.59 27.51
N LEU A 7 61.39 -20.45 28.22
CA LEU A 7 60.11 -21.03 27.77
C LEU A 7 59.44 -21.82 28.92
N LYS A 8 58.29 -21.35 29.43
CA LYS A 8 57.29 -22.19 30.12
C LYS A 8 56.00 -22.06 29.33
N ALA A 9 55.56 -23.16 28.74
CA ALA A 9 54.27 -23.25 28.07
C ALA A 9 53.16 -23.15 29.12
N ILE A 10 52.30 -22.13 29.01
CA ILE A 10 51.04 -22.02 29.74
C ILE A 10 49.96 -22.39 28.73
N VAL A 11 49.30 -23.53 28.98
CA VAL A 11 48.06 -23.92 28.30
C VAL A 11 46.95 -23.05 28.88
N LEU A 12 46.50 -22.03 28.12
CA LEU A 12 45.24 -21.34 28.42
C LEU A 12 44.09 -22.15 27.82
N LEU A 13 43.30 -22.78 28.70
CA LEU A 13 41.96 -23.25 28.36
C LEU A 13 41.06 -22.02 28.16
N SER A 14 40.78 -21.65 26.91
CA SER A 14 39.78 -20.63 26.60
C SER A 14 38.39 -21.23 26.79
N THR A 15 37.77 -20.99 27.94
CA THR A 15 36.33 -21.19 28.11
C THR A 15 35.61 -19.98 27.51
N SER A 16 35.08 -20.16 26.31
CA SER A 16 34.22 -19.19 25.63
C SER A 16 32.91 -19.08 26.40
N ILE A 17 32.75 -18.04 27.21
CA ILE A 17 31.44 -17.64 27.73
C ILE A 17 30.67 -17.04 26.55
N HIS A 18 29.86 -17.85 25.88
CA HIS A 18 28.83 -17.34 24.98
C HIS A 18 27.74 -16.70 25.85
N LEU A 19 27.70 -15.36 25.89
CA LEU A 19 26.51 -14.63 26.30
C LEU A 19 25.40 -14.98 25.30
N ASN A 20 24.45 -15.79 25.78
CA ASN A 20 23.28 -16.19 25.02
C ASN A 20 22.31 -15.00 24.99
N ALA A 21 22.52 -14.07 24.05
CA ALA A 21 21.52 -13.07 23.72
C ALA A 21 20.34 -13.79 23.06
N GLN A 22 19.34 -14.14 23.86
CA GLN A 22 18.04 -14.57 23.37
C GLN A 22 17.40 -13.41 22.60
N ASN A 23 17.72 -13.31 21.31
CA ASN A 23 16.90 -12.57 20.37
C ASN A 23 15.53 -13.23 20.39
N LYS A 24 14.59 -12.61 21.10
CA LYS A 24 13.18 -12.95 21.08
C LYS A 24 12.70 -12.66 19.65
N ILE A 25 12.71 -13.69 18.81
CA ILE A 25 12.11 -13.64 17.48
C ILE A 25 10.63 -13.35 17.73
N GLU A 26 10.20 -12.09 17.56
CA GLU A 26 8.80 -11.77 17.46
C GLU A 26 8.20 -12.71 16.41
N THR A 27 7.14 -13.41 16.79
CA THR A 27 6.42 -14.31 15.91
C THR A 27 5.88 -13.50 14.74
N LYS A 28 6.65 -13.49 13.64
CA LYS A 28 6.23 -13.01 12.31
C LYS A 28 4.87 -13.60 11.97
N GLY A 29 4.07 -12.90 11.18
CA GLY A 29 2.74 -13.33 10.73
C GLY A 29 2.76 -14.72 10.08
N LYS A 30 2.66 -15.76 10.91
CA LYS A 30 2.50 -17.15 10.49
C LYS A 30 1.02 -17.44 10.53
N CYS A 31 0.51 -18.11 9.49
CA CYS A 31 -0.84 -18.63 9.53
C CYS A 31 -0.95 -19.60 10.71
N PRO A 32 -1.89 -19.38 11.67
CA PRO A 32 -2.04 -20.24 12.84
C PRO A 32 -2.55 -21.64 12.48
N PHE A 33 -3.08 -21.82 11.27
CA PHE A 33 -3.40 -23.12 10.71
C PHE A 33 -2.20 -23.65 9.92
N GLY A 34 -1.51 -24.65 10.49
CA GLY A 34 -0.67 -25.53 9.70
C GLY A 34 -1.57 -26.33 8.77
N HIS A 35 -1.48 -26.10 7.47
CA HIS A 35 -2.15 -26.93 6.47
C HIS A 35 -1.39 -28.26 6.28
N ASP A 36 -1.09 -28.94 7.39
CA ASP A 36 -0.54 -30.29 7.38
C ASP A 36 -1.67 -31.25 7.01
N ASN A 37 -1.55 -31.86 5.82
CA ASN A 37 -2.52 -32.81 5.27
C ASN A 37 -2.91 -33.90 6.28
N LYS A 38 -4.19 -33.95 6.65
CA LYS A 38 -4.81 -35.20 7.11
C LYS A 38 -5.38 -35.93 5.89
N ASN A 39 -4.89 -37.15 5.68
CA ASN A 39 -5.19 -38.08 4.58
C ASN A 39 -6.70 -38.22 4.26
N THR A 40 -7.03 -38.15 2.97
CA THR A 40 -8.15 -38.91 2.39
C THR A 40 -7.75 -39.50 1.04
N THR A 41 -8.04 -40.78 0.89
CA THR A 41 -7.73 -41.73 -0.18
C THR A 41 -8.54 -41.44 -1.46
N GLN A 42 -7.89 -41.59 -2.63
CA GLN A 42 -8.46 -41.76 -4.00
C GLN A 42 -9.22 -40.52 -4.56
N THR A 43 -9.09 -40.03 -5.80
CA THR A 43 -8.78 -40.62 -7.12
C THR A 43 -8.19 -39.55 -8.04
N GLU A 44 -7.68 -39.98 -9.20
CA GLU A 44 -6.87 -39.27 -10.20
C GLU A 44 -7.43 -37.94 -10.78
N GLN A 45 -6.50 -37.17 -11.35
CA GLN A 45 -6.65 -36.05 -12.33
C GLN A 45 -6.68 -34.61 -11.80
N SER A 46 -5.49 -34.07 -11.51
CA SER A 46 -4.92 -32.85 -12.14
C SER A 46 -3.65 -32.45 -11.40
N ASN A 47 -2.50 -32.55 -12.07
CA ASN A 47 -1.21 -32.14 -11.54
C ASN A 47 -1.09 -30.61 -11.52
N VAL A 48 -1.72 -29.97 -10.53
CA VAL A 48 -1.32 -28.64 -10.08
C VAL A 48 -0.88 -28.79 -8.63
N GLN A 49 0.40 -29.12 -8.43
CA GLN A 49 1.02 -29.11 -7.11
C GLN A 49 0.97 -27.67 -6.56
N SER A 50 -0.06 -27.38 -5.77
CA SER A 50 -0.09 -26.15 -4.99
C SER A 50 0.98 -26.27 -3.91
N THR A 51 2.04 -25.48 -4.03
CA THR A 51 3.12 -25.32 -3.03
C THR A 51 2.66 -24.58 -1.77
N LYS A 52 1.41 -24.77 -1.35
CA LYS A 52 0.83 -24.07 -0.20
C LYS A 52 1.23 -24.80 1.09
N GLY A 53 2.27 -24.30 1.75
CA GLY A 53 2.73 -24.77 3.07
C GLY A 53 4.23 -25.08 3.17
N SER A 54 4.96 -25.09 2.06
CA SER A 54 6.41 -25.34 2.07
C SER A 54 7.20 -24.04 2.29
N PHE A 55 8.28 -24.11 3.06
CA PHE A 55 9.28 -23.05 3.11
C PHE A 55 9.72 -22.71 1.67
N SER A 56 9.70 -21.43 1.33
CA SER A 56 10.15 -20.90 0.06
C SER A 56 11.66 -20.62 0.09
N ASN A 57 12.27 -20.42 -1.08
CA ASN A 57 13.68 -19.99 -1.16
C ASN A 57 13.94 -18.71 -0.36
N LYS A 58 12.95 -17.80 -0.26
CA LYS A 58 13.08 -16.56 0.51
C LYS A 58 13.14 -16.81 2.02
N ASP A 59 12.59 -17.92 2.50
CA ASP A 59 12.67 -18.27 3.92
C ASP A 59 14.07 -18.78 4.29
N TRP A 60 14.70 -19.52 3.39
CA TRP A 60 16.08 -20.04 3.56
C TRP A 60 17.15 -18.98 3.26
N TRP A 61 16.93 -18.15 2.24
CA TRP A 61 17.86 -17.11 1.80
C TRP A 61 17.14 -15.75 1.77
N PRO A 62 16.86 -15.15 2.95
CA PRO A 62 16.09 -13.91 3.05
C PRO A 62 16.76 -12.70 2.37
N ASN A 63 18.08 -12.73 2.21
CA ASN A 63 18.85 -11.67 1.56
C ASN A 63 19.19 -11.99 0.09
N GLN A 64 18.60 -13.03 -0.50
CA GLN A 64 18.77 -13.34 -1.91
C GLN A 64 18.16 -12.24 -2.78
N LEU A 65 18.86 -11.86 -3.86
CA LEU A 65 18.34 -10.89 -4.83
C LEU A 65 16.99 -11.35 -5.40
N ASP A 66 15.97 -10.51 -5.27
CA ASP A 66 14.61 -10.81 -5.71
C ASP A 66 14.37 -10.34 -7.16
N LEU A 67 14.38 -11.29 -8.11
CA LEU A 67 14.08 -11.02 -9.52
C LEU A 67 12.59 -10.97 -9.83
N SER A 68 11.70 -11.24 -8.87
CA SER A 68 10.25 -11.21 -9.11
C SER A 68 9.73 -9.83 -9.51
N VAL A 69 10.44 -8.76 -9.12
CA VAL A 69 10.12 -7.37 -9.47
C VAL A 69 10.14 -7.12 -10.99
N LEU A 70 10.91 -7.92 -11.75
CA LEU A 70 11.05 -7.80 -13.21
C LEU A 70 9.97 -8.56 -13.98
N ARG A 71 9.11 -9.31 -13.29
CA ARG A 71 8.07 -10.17 -13.90
C ARG A 71 6.66 -9.71 -13.54
N LYS A 72 6.55 -8.51 -12.98
CA LYS A 72 5.30 -7.93 -12.52
C LYS A 72 4.44 -7.45 -13.69
N ASN A 73 3.13 -7.46 -13.49
CA ASN A 73 2.09 -7.04 -14.44
C ASN A 73 2.28 -7.67 -15.83
N SER A 74 2.67 -8.94 -15.87
CA SER A 74 2.76 -9.70 -17.12
C SER A 74 1.39 -9.78 -17.79
N ASN A 75 1.38 -9.76 -19.13
CA ASN A 75 0.20 -10.01 -19.95
C ASN A 75 -0.56 -11.30 -19.56
N LEU A 76 0.13 -12.32 -19.05
CA LEU A 76 -0.49 -13.57 -18.59
C LEU A 76 -1.41 -13.39 -17.37
N SER A 77 -1.23 -12.31 -16.60
CA SER A 77 -2.07 -11.96 -15.45
C SER A 77 -3.23 -11.03 -15.81
N SER A 78 -3.20 -10.44 -17.00
CA SER A 78 -4.24 -9.54 -17.48
C SER A 78 -5.44 -10.33 -17.98
N PRO A 79 -6.67 -10.01 -17.53
CA PRO A 79 -7.90 -10.57 -18.08
C PRO A 79 -8.34 -9.85 -19.36
N MET A 80 -7.63 -8.80 -19.80
CA MET A 80 -7.98 -8.06 -20.99
C MET A 80 -7.58 -8.83 -22.25
N ASP A 81 -8.36 -8.67 -23.31
CA ASP A 81 -8.05 -9.23 -24.63
C ASP A 81 -6.66 -8.77 -25.11
N GLU A 82 -6.00 -9.64 -25.88
CA GLU A 82 -4.73 -9.30 -26.52
C GLU A 82 -4.90 -8.06 -27.41
N GLY A 83 -4.01 -7.08 -27.23
CA GLY A 83 -4.08 -5.81 -27.98
C GLY A 83 -5.10 -4.81 -27.47
N PHE A 84 -5.74 -5.03 -26.32
CA PHE A 84 -6.60 -4.04 -25.68
C PHE A 84 -5.84 -2.72 -25.44
N ASP A 85 -6.46 -1.60 -25.85
CA ASP A 85 -5.91 -0.24 -25.76
C ASP A 85 -6.86 0.61 -24.91
N TYR A 86 -6.45 0.88 -23.66
CA TYR A 86 -7.29 1.60 -22.71
C TYR A 86 -7.57 3.03 -23.16
N ARG A 87 -6.59 3.70 -23.79
CA ARG A 87 -6.77 5.08 -24.27
C ARG A 87 -7.91 5.13 -25.29
N LYS A 88 -7.88 4.23 -26.28
CA LYS A 88 -8.97 4.14 -27.26
C LYS A 88 -10.31 3.78 -26.61
N ALA A 89 -10.32 2.86 -25.66
CA ALA A 89 -11.54 2.51 -24.93
C ALA A 89 -12.12 3.72 -24.18
N PHE A 90 -11.27 4.47 -23.47
CA PHE A 90 -11.62 5.67 -22.71
C PHE A 90 -12.11 6.80 -23.60
N GLU A 91 -11.54 6.98 -24.80
CA GLU A 91 -12.02 8.00 -25.76
C GLU A 91 -13.45 7.74 -26.24
N THR A 92 -13.93 6.50 -26.19
CA THR A 92 -15.33 6.14 -26.53
C THR A 92 -16.29 6.15 -25.33
N LEU A 93 -15.81 6.57 -24.16
CA LEU A 93 -16.61 6.68 -22.94
C LEU A 93 -17.55 7.87 -23.03
N ASP A 94 -18.82 7.68 -22.70
CA ASP A 94 -19.72 8.81 -22.43
C ASP A 94 -19.36 9.42 -21.06
N TYR A 95 -18.38 10.32 -21.09
CA TYR A 95 -17.80 10.94 -19.92
C TYR A 95 -18.83 11.75 -19.11
N TYR A 96 -19.73 12.46 -19.78
CA TYR A 96 -20.73 13.28 -19.10
C TYR A 96 -21.84 12.42 -18.49
N ALA A 97 -22.25 11.33 -19.14
CA ALA A 97 -23.13 10.35 -18.51
C ALA A 97 -22.46 9.72 -17.28
N LEU A 98 -21.16 9.37 -17.36
CA LEU A 98 -20.44 8.82 -16.22
C LEU A 98 -20.44 9.79 -15.03
N LYS A 99 -20.11 11.08 -15.26
CA LYS A 99 -20.17 12.10 -14.20
C LYS A 99 -21.57 12.25 -13.61
N LYS A 100 -22.62 12.18 -14.45
CA LYS A 100 -24.02 12.24 -14.00
C LYS A 100 -24.36 11.05 -13.10
N ASP A 101 -23.98 9.84 -13.50
CA ASP A 101 -24.21 8.63 -12.70
C ASP A 101 -23.47 8.68 -11.36
N ILE A 102 -22.22 9.16 -11.34
CA ILE A 102 -21.46 9.37 -10.10
C ILE A 102 -22.18 10.35 -9.18
N ASN A 103 -22.65 11.49 -9.72
CA ASN A 103 -23.43 12.48 -8.96
C ASN A 103 -24.74 11.89 -8.41
N GLN A 104 -25.42 11.05 -9.17
CA GLN A 104 -26.63 10.37 -8.71
C GLN A 104 -26.32 9.42 -7.55
N LEU A 105 -25.33 8.54 -7.71
CA LEU A 105 -24.89 7.62 -6.66
C LEU A 105 -24.53 8.36 -5.38
N MET A 106 -23.85 9.50 -5.50
CA MET A 106 -23.42 10.32 -4.38
C MET A 106 -24.57 10.77 -3.48
N ASN A 107 -25.75 10.98 -4.07
CA ASN A 107 -26.96 11.41 -3.37
C ASN A 107 -27.98 10.27 -3.19
N THR A 108 -27.57 9.01 -3.41
CA THR A 108 -28.41 7.82 -3.26
C THR A 108 -27.85 6.91 -2.17
N SER A 109 -28.22 7.18 -0.92
CA SER A 109 -27.81 6.40 0.25
C SER A 109 -28.16 4.92 0.10
N GLN A 110 -27.28 4.05 0.61
CA GLN A 110 -27.41 2.60 0.63
C GLN A 110 -27.54 2.11 2.08
N ASP A 111 -28.48 1.22 2.36
CA ASP A 111 -28.76 0.76 3.73
C ASP A 111 -27.56 0.07 4.41
N TRP A 112 -26.73 -0.63 3.63
CA TRP A 112 -25.53 -1.33 4.13
C TRP A 112 -24.36 -0.39 4.45
N TRP A 113 -24.42 0.86 3.99
CA TRP A 113 -23.48 1.92 4.35
C TRP A 113 -24.14 3.29 4.13
N PRO A 114 -24.99 3.76 5.06
CA PRO A 114 -25.76 4.98 4.88
C PRO A 114 -24.86 6.20 4.64
N ALA A 115 -25.33 7.14 3.83
CA ALA A 115 -24.60 8.37 3.53
C ALA A 115 -24.71 9.36 4.69
N ASP A 116 -23.56 9.79 5.22
CA ASP A 116 -23.51 10.90 6.18
C ASP A 116 -24.11 12.16 5.55
N TYR A 117 -25.02 12.83 6.25
CA TYR A 117 -25.73 14.02 5.76
C TYR A 117 -26.49 13.81 4.43
N GLY A 118 -26.78 12.55 4.07
CA GLY A 118 -27.44 12.21 2.81
C GLY A 118 -26.55 12.29 1.57
N SER A 119 -25.22 12.47 1.71
CA SER A 119 -24.29 12.54 0.58
C SER A 119 -22.97 11.80 0.85
N TYR A 120 -22.49 11.04 -0.14
CA TYR A 120 -21.17 10.40 -0.09
C TYR A 120 -20.02 11.33 -0.52
N ALA A 121 -20.25 12.63 -0.75
CA ALA A 121 -19.24 13.54 -1.30
C ALA A 121 -17.93 13.52 -0.50
N GLY A 122 -17.99 13.78 0.82
CA GLY A 122 -16.81 13.76 1.68
C GLY A 122 -16.09 12.40 1.69
N PHE A 123 -16.86 11.31 1.62
CA PHE A 123 -16.30 9.95 1.60
C PHE A 123 -15.55 9.65 0.30
N PHE A 124 -16.06 10.10 -0.83
CA PHE A 124 -15.38 9.95 -2.12
C PHE A 124 -14.19 10.89 -2.30
N ILE A 125 -14.24 12.10 -1.74
CA ILE A 125 -13.07 13.00 -1.66
C ILE A 125 -11.95 12.31 -0.89
N ARG A 126 -12.24 11.75 0.30
CA ARG A 126 -11.27 10.98 1.07
C ARG A 126 -10.71 9.78 0.29
N MET A 127 -11.57 9.02 -0.41
CA MET A 127 -11.11 7.87 -1.21
C MET A 127 -10.10 8.30 -2.30
N ALA A 128 -10.42 9.37 -3.03
CA ALA A 128 -9.54 9.89 -4.09
C ALA A 128 -8.23 10.42 -3.50
N TRP A 129 -8.31 11.20 -2.41
CA TRP A 129 -7.16 11.70 -1.66
C TRP A 129 -6.24 10.56 -1.22
N HIS A 130 -6.75 9.53 -0.55
CA HIS A 130 -5.96 8.38 -0.11
C HIS A 130 -5.42 7.54 -1.28
N SER A 131 -6.07 7.58 -2.44
CA SER A 131 -5.55 6.88 -3.63
C SER A 131 -4.37 7.64 -4.24
N ALA A 132 -4.39 8.97 -4.23
CA ALA A 132 -3.31 9.80 -4.75
C ALA A 132 -2.18 10.02 -3.74
N GLY A 133 -2.51 10.10 -2.45
CA GLY A 133 -1.61 10.53 -1.38
C GLY A 133 -0.61 9.48 -0.90
N THR A 134 -0.45 8.36 -1.60
CA THR A 134 0.65 7.42 -1.31
C THR A 134 1.92 7.73 -2.12
N TYR A 135 1.84 8.73 -3.01
CA TYR A 135 2.94 9.16 -3.85
C TYR A 135 4.14 9.66 -3.04
N ARG A 136 5.35 9.48 -3.55
CA ARG A 136 6.54 10.09 -2.96
C ARG A 136 7.56 10.47 -4.01
N THR A 137 8.22 11.61 -3.83
CA THR A 137 9.24 12.14 -4.75
C THR A 137 10.56 11.38 -4.67
N GLY A 138 10.85 10.73 -3.53
CA GLY A 138 12.11 10.05 -3.29
C GLY A 138 12.41 8.90 -4.26
N ASP A 139 11.38 8.22 -4.77
CA ASP A 139 11.52 7.13 -5.74
C ASP A 139 10.42 7.13 -6.83
N GLY A 140 9.51 8.11 -6.81
CA GLY A 140 8.39 8.23 -7.76
C GLY A 140 7.32 7.14 -7.63
N ARG A 141 7.32 6.36 -6.54
CA ARG A 141 6.37 5.25 -6.31
C ARG A 141 5.11 5.72 -5.59
N GLY A 142 4.11 4.82 -5.56
CA GLY A 142 2.80 5.10 -5.00
C GLY A 142 1.94 5.99 -5.91
N GLY A 143 0.93 6.60 -5.33
CA GLY A 143 -0.02 7.46 -6.02
C GLY A 143 -1.11 6.72 -6.77
N SER A 144 -1.81 7.44 -7.65
CA SER A 144 -3.06 6.97 -8.26
C SER A 144 -2.90 6.21 -9.57
N ARG A 145 -1.69 6.10 -10.11
CA ARG A 145 -1.43 5.70 -11.51
C ARG A 145 -2.00 4.34 -11.90
N THR A 146 -2.05 3.40 -10.96
CA THR A 146 -2.33 1.98 -11.22
C THR A 146 -3.55 1.45 -10.44
N GLY A 147 -4.25 2.31 -9.68
CA GLY A 147 -5.45 1.91 -8.94
C GLY A 147 -5.18 0.98 -7.74
N GLN A 148 -3.96 1.03 -7.18
CA GLN A 148 -3.47 0.09 -6.17
C GLN A 148 -4.23 0.08 -4.85
N GLN A 149 -5.03 1.10 -4.56
CA GLN A 149 -5.89 1.12 -3.38
C GLN A 149 -6.86 -0.07 -3.33
N ARG A 150 -7.12 -0.76 -4.45
CA ARG A 150 -7.94 -1.99 -4.50
C ARG A 150 -7.19 -3.26 -4.09
N PHE A 151 -5.86 -3.25 -4.06
CA PHE A 151 -5.02 -4.39 -3.71
C PHE A 151 -4.32 -4.23 -2.37
N ALA A 152 -3.78 -5.34 -1.85
CA ALA A 152 -2.90 -5.30 -0.69
C ALA A 152 -1.58 -4.58 -1.04
N PRO A 153 -0.93 -3.91 -0.08
CA PRO A 153 -1.39 -3.73 1.31
C PRO A 153 -2.40 -2.59 1.47
N LEU A 154 -2.49 -1.68 0.49
CA LEU A 154 -3.24 -0.42 0.61
C LEU A 154 -4.72 -0.62 0.92
N ASN A 155 -5.35 -1.66 0.37
CA ASN A 155 -6.75 -1.97 0.63
C ASN A 155 -7.06 -2.29 2.11
N SER A 156 -6.03 -2.55 2.91
CA SER A 156 -6.11 -2.98 4.31
C SER A 156 -5.25 -2.13 5.25
N TRP A 157 -4.68 -1.03 4.77
CA TRP A 157 -4.00 -0.06 5.64
C TRP A 157 -4.99 0.52 6.67
N PRO A 158 -4.57 0.76 7.93
CA PRO A 158 -5.42 1.38 8.94
C PRO A 158 -6.04 2.70 8.46
N ASP A 159 -5.25 3.55 7.81
CA ASP A 159 -5.72 4.86 7.34
C ASP A 159 -6.70 4.75 6.15
N ASN A 160 -6.74 3.59 5.49
CA ASN A 160 -7.73 3.28 4.45
C ASN A 160 -8.99 2.58 5.01
N ALA A 161 -9.19 2.60 6.33
CA ALA A 161 -10.37 2.07 6.97
C ALA A 161 -11.66 2.55 6.29
N ASN A 162 -12.59 1.61 6.09
CA ASN A 162 -13.86 1.78 5.37
C ASN A 162 -13.76 2.15 3.88
N LEU A 163 -12.61 2.50 3.29
CA LEU A 163 -12.55 2.84 1.86
C LEU A 163 -12.84 1.66 0.92
N HIS A 164 -12.80 0.43 1.44
CA HIS A 164 -13.36 -0.74 0.74
C HIS A 164 -14.87 -0.58 0.44
N LYS A 165 -15.62 0.11 1.31
CA LYS A 165 -17.04 0.45 1.11
C LYS A 165 -17.21 1.54 0.06
N ALA A 166 -16.36 2.57 0.05
CA ALA A 166 -16.36 3.60 -1.00
C ALA A 166 -16.17 2.98 -2.39
N ARG A 167 -15.17 2.09 -2.54
CA ARG A 167 -14.95 1.36 -3.80
C ARG A 167 -16.12 0.43 -4.14
N ARG A 168 -16.78 -0.17 -3.13
CA ARG A 168 -17.95 -1.01 -3.33
C ARG A 168 -19.17 -0.21 -3.82
N LEU A 169 -19.38 1.00 -3.32
CA LEU A 169 -20.45 1.90 -3.80
C LEU A 169 -20.29 2.21 -5.29
N LEU A 170 -19.05 2.33 -5.77
CA LEU A 170 -18.75 2.60 -7.19
C LEU A 170 -18.84 1.39 -8.11
N TRP A 171 -18.97 0.18 -7.57
CA TRP A 171 -19.02 -1.04 -8.37
C TRP A 171 -20.12 -1.05 -9.44
N PRO A 172 -21.38 -0.64 -9.18
CA PRO A 172 -22.42 -0.60 -10.21
C PRO A 172 -22.06 0.34 -11.37
N ILE A 173 -21.37 1.45 -11.09
CA ILE A 173 -20.85 2.35 -12.12
C ILE A 173 -19.76 1.66 -12.93
N LYS A 174 -18.76 1.06 -12.26
CA LYS A 174 -17.71 0.30 -12.96
C LYS A 174 -18.29 -0.83 -13.82
N GLN A 175 -19.33 -1.50 -13.34
CA GLN A 175 -20.03 -2.57 -14.05
C GLN A 175 -20.74 -2.03 -15.29
N LYS A 176 -21.42 -0.89 -15.20
CA LYS A 176 -22.11 -0.24 -16.33
C LYS A 176 -21.14 0.20 -17.44
N TYR A 177 -20.01 0.78 -17.08
CA TYR A 177 -19.06 1.37 -18.05
C TYR A 177 -17.94 0.41 -18.48
N GLY A 178 -17.83 -0.76 -17.86
CA GLY A 178 -16.95 -1.84 -18.30
C GLY A 178 -15.49 -1.41 -18.43
N ASN A 179 -14.83 -1.83 -19.51
CA ASN A 179 -13.42 -1.55 -19.78
C ASN A 179 -13.14 -0.13 -20.31
N LYS A 180 -14.17 0.70 -20.53
CA LYS A 180 -14.01 2.10 -20.95
C LYS A 180 -13.58 3.05 -19.83
N ILE A 181 -13.65 2.60 -18.58
CA ILE A 181 -13.15 3.32 -17.42
C ILE A 181 -12.41 2.35 -16.50
N SER A 182 -11.16 2.65 -16.16
CA SER A 182 -10.37 1.88 -15.20
C SER A 182 -10.79 2.21 -13.77
N TRP A 183 -10.49 1.33 -12.82
CA TRP A 183 -10.61 1.66 -11.40
C TRP A 183 -9.68 2.81 -11.01
N ALA A 184 -8.47 2.84 -11.59
CA ALA A 184 -7.50 3.89 -11.34
C ALA A 184 -8.06 5.29 -11.67
N ASP A 185 -8.71 5.46 -12.83
CA ASP A 185 -9.36 6.73 -13.19
C ASP A 185 -10.68 6.94 -12.42
N LEU A 186 -11.51 5.90 -12.27
CA LEU A 186 -12.81 6.03 -11.61
C LEU A 186 -12.67 6.55 -10.18
N MET A 187 -11.70 6.05 -9.40
CA MET A 187 -11.51 6.49 -8.02
C MET A 187 -11.16 7.97 -7.93
N ILE A 188 -10.30 8.48 -8.82
CA ILE A 188 -9.89 9.90 -8.81
C ILE A 188 -10.97 10.79 -9.41
N LEU A 189 -11.59 10.38 -10.52
CA LEU A 189 -12.70 11.12 -11.13
C LEU A 189 -13.85 11.29 -10.14
N THR A 190 -14.16 10.26 -9.36
CA THR A 190 -15.23 10.33 -8.35
C THR A 190 -14.95 11.42 -7.31
N GLY A 191 -13.71 11.54 -6.82
CA GLY A 191 -13.34 12.64 -5.92
C GLY A 191 -13.49 14.01 -6.58
N ASN A 192 -13.11 14.14 -7.84
CA ASN A 192 -13.26 15.39 -8.60
C ASN A 192 -14.74 15.78 -8.78
N VAL A 193 -15.59 14.81 -9.15
CA VAL A 193 -17.04 15.00 -9.25
C VAL A 193 -17.65 15.35 -7.89
N ALA A 194 -17.14 14.78 -6.80
CA ALA A 194 -17.61 15.08 -5.45
C ALA A 194 -17.31 16.52 -5.01
N LEU A 195 -16.15 17.05 -5.37
CA LEU A 195 -15.83 18.46 -5.17
C LEU A 195 -16.77 19.37 -5.98
N GLU A 196 -16.98 19.06 -7.26
CA GLU A 196 -17.93 19.81 -8.11
C GLU A 196 -19.36 19.76 -7.56
N ASN A 197 -19.81 18.60 -7.07
CA ASN A 197 -21.12 18.41 -6.46
C ASN A 197 -21.30 19.28 -5.21
N ALA A 198 -20.23 19.40 -4.40
CA ALA A 198 -20.20 20.24 -3.21
C ALA A 198 -20.03 21.75 -3.51
N GLY A 199 -20.07 22.16 -4.79
CA GLY A 199 -19.99 23.56 -5.21
C GLY A 199 -18.57 24.07 -5.45
N PHE A 200 -17.55 23.21 -5.42
CA PHE A 200 -16.16 23.59 -5.72
C PHE A 200 -15.82 23.36 -7.19
N LYS A 201 -15.47 24.42 -7.92
CA LYS A 201 -15.04 24.31 -9.31
C LYS A 201 -13.59 23.83 -9.38
N THR A 202 -13.39 22.56 -9.74
CA THR A 202 -12.06 21.98 -9.97
C THR A 202 -11.41 22.54 -11.24
N PHE A 203 -10.08 22.53 -11.29
CA PHE A 203 -9.32 23.00 -12.45
C PHE A 203 -9.56 22.18 -13.71
N GLY A 204 -9.72 20.86 -13.57
CA GLY A 204 -9.96 19.93 -14.66
C GLY A 204 -9.64 18.49 -14.25
N PHE A 205 -9.82 17.55 -15.17
CA PHE A 205 -9.49 16.14 -14.96
C PHE A 205 -8.88 15.55 -16.23
N ALA A 206 -7.84 14.74 -16.06
CA ALA A 206 -7.23 13.94 -17.12
C ALA A 206 -7.31 12.46 -16.75
N GLY A 207 -7.91 11.66 -17.64
CA GLY A 207 -7.92 10.20 -17.57
C GLY A 207 -6.71 9.58 -18.28
N GLY A 208 -6.71 8.25 -18.39
CA GLY A 208 -5.65 7.48 -19.04
C GLY A 208 -4.81 6.62 -18.09
N ARG A 209 -5.25 6.47 -16.83
CA ARG A 209 -4.61 5.55 -15.88
C ARG A 209 -5.08 4.12 -16.17
N GLU A 210 -4.18 3.23 -16.53
CA GLU A 210 -4.51 1.82 -16.76
C GLU A 210 -4.57 1.04 -15.45
N ASP A 211 -5.52 0.11 -15.35
CA ASP A 211 -5.59 -0.82 -14.23
C ASP A 211 -4.44 -1.84 -14.33
N VAL A 212 -3.86 -2.17 -13.18
CA VAL A 212 -2.96 -3.33 -13.02
C VAL A 212 -3.69 -4.50 -12.37
N TRP A 213 -3.16 -5.71 -12.46
CA TRP A 213 -3.88 -6.93 -12.08
C TRP A 213 -3.29 -7.66 -10.87
N GLU A 214 -2.25 -7.11 -10.28
CA GLU A 214 -1.60 -7.66 -9.09
C GLU A 214 -1.05 -6.56 -8.18
N PRO A 215 -0.86 -6.84 -6.88
CA PRO A 215 -0.25 -5.90 -5.95
C PRO A 215 1.21 -5.59 -6.28
N GLU A 216 1.61 -4.34 -6.07
CA GLU A 216 2.97 -3.84 -6.27
C GLU A 216 3.82 -4.18 -5.04
N SER A 217 4.14 -5.47 -4.89
CA SER A 217 4.92 -6.00 -3.77
C SER A 217 6.37 -5.50 -3.70
N HIS A 218 6.79 -4.70 -4.69
CA HIS A 218 8.14 -4.20 -4.85
C HIS A 218 8.31 -2.77 -4.29
N ILE A 219 7.23 -2.16 -3.81
CA ILE A 219 7.31 -0.86 -3.13
C ILE A 219 7.74 -1.09 -1.69
N TYR A 220 8.85 -0.46 -1.30
CA TYR A 220 9.26 -0.39 0.10
C TYR A 220 8.39 0.64 0.83
N TRP A 221 7.57 0.19 1.78
CA TRP A 221 6.68 1.04 2.61
C TRP A 221 7.24 1.32 4.02
N GLY A 222 8.43 0.76 4.32
CA GLY A 222 9.04 0.74 5.65
C GLY A 222 9.36 -0.69 6.08
N SER A 223 10.24 -0.82 7.08
CA SER A 223 10.73 -2.10 7.59
C SER A 223 9.92 -2.64 8.78
N GLU A 224 8.90 -1.90 9.22
CA GLU A 224 8.13 -2.22 10.41
C GLU A 224 7.30 -3.50 10.26
N SER A 225 7.18 -4.24 11.37
CA SER A 225 6.41 -5.47 11.46
C SER A 225 4.98 -5.26 11.98
N LYS A 226 4.63 -4.05 12.43
CA LYS A 226 3.34 -3.70 13.04
C LYS A 226 2.75 -2.47 12.38
N TRP A 227 1.43 -2.47 12.23
CA TRP A 227 0.69 -1.29 11.79
C TRP A 227 0.84 -0.16 12.81
N LEU A 228 0.97 1.07 12.29
CA LEU A 228 1.15 2.31 13.05
C LEU A 228 2.45 2.41 13.87
N ASP A 229 3.38 1.47 13.67
CA ASP A 229 4.75 1.56 14.22
C ASP A 229 5.56 2.61 13.42
N ASP A 230 6.53 3.25 14.08
CA ASP A 230 7.26 4.43 13.61
C ASP A 230 8.78 4.24 13.55
N LYS A 231 9.26 2.99 13.45
CA LYS A 231 10.69 2.64 13.32
C LYS A 231 11.28 3.01 11.94
N ARG A 232 11.16 4.29 11.62
CA ARG A 232 11.55 4.99 10.41
C ARG A 232 12.11 6.37 10.69
N HIS A 233 12.27 6.74 11.96
CA HIS A 233 12.87 8.00 12.38
C HIS A 233 14.26 7.75 12.95
N SER A 234 15.21 8.63 12.62
CA SER A 234 16.53 8.68 13.29
C SER A 234 16.40 9.16 14.74
N GLU A 235 17.52 9.14 15.48
CA GLU A 235 17.59 9.76 16.82
C GLU A 235 17.24 11.26 16.81
N THR A 236 17.50 11.95 15.69
CA THR A 236 17.15 13.36 15.46
C THR A 236 15.75 13.56 14.86
N ARG A 237 14.93 12.49 14.81
CA ARG A 237 13.60 12.41 14.17
C ARG A 237 13.58 12.66 12.66
N GLU A 238 14.71 12.53 11.97
CA GLU A 238 14.71 12.56 10.50
C GLU A 238 14.00 11.33 9.94
N LEU A 239 13.00 11.55 9.09
CA LEU A 239 12.25 10.47 8.46
C LEU A 239 13.12 9.72 7.43
N GLU A 240 13.12 8.40 7.47
CA GLU A 240 13.88 7.53 6.58
C GLU A 240 13.55 7.80 5.11
N LYS A 241 14.55 7.90 4.24
CA LYS A 241 14.35 8.02 2.80
C LYS A 241 14.16 6.61 2.19
N PRO A 242 13.22 6.41 1.24
CA PRO A 242 12.41 7.42 0.55
C PRO A 242 11.01 7.63 1.17
N LEU A 243 10.75 7.20 2.40
CA LEU A 243 9.41 7.19 2.99
C LEU A 243 8.85 8.62 3.13
N ALA A 244 7.53 8.75 3.02
CA ALA A 244 6.82 10.03 3.06
C ALA A 244 5.63 10.03 4.04
N ALA A 245 5.59 9.05 4.95
CA ALA A 245 4.58 8.96 6.01
C ALA A 245 5.26 8.65 7.35
N VAL A 246 4.76 9.23 8.45
CA VAL A 246 5.39 9.12 9.79
C VAL A 246 5.21 7.76 10.44
N GLN A 247 4.22 6.96 10.01
CA GLN A 247 3.92 5.64 10.57
C GLN A 247 3.51 4.66 9.48
N MET A 248 3.75 3.36 9.72
CA MET A 248 3.37 2.30 8.79
C MET A 248 1.85 2.22 8.66
N GLY A 249 1.34 2.39 7.44
CA GLY A 249 -0.08 2.30 7.15
C GLY A 249 -0.87 3.61 7.27
N LEU A 250 -0.18 4.73 7.50
CA LEU A 250 -0.72 6.08 7.32
C LEU A 250 -0.42 6.63 5.93
N ILE A 251 -1.25 7.56 5.46
CA ILE A 251 -1.00 8.30 4.22
C ILE A 251 0.09 9.35 4.44
N TYR A 252 -0.03 10.21 5.46
CA TYR A 252 0.94 11.28 5.77
C TYR A 252 1.38 11.28 7.23
N VAL A 253 0.55 11.86 8.09
CA VAL A 253 0.83 12.14 9.50
C VAL A 253 -0.20 11.50 10.41
N ASN A 254 0.12 11.38 11.69
CA ASN A 254 -0.83 10.92 12.69
C ASN A 254 -1.83 12.04 13.05
N PRO A 255 -3.15 11.81 12.94
CA PRO A 255 -4.17 12.83 13.23
C PRO A 255 -4.21 13.25 14.70
N GLU A 256 -3.69 12.45 15.63
CA GLU A 256 -3.58 12.75 17.06
C GLU A 256 -2.27 13.47 17.42
N GLY A 257 -1.43 13.76 16.42
CA GLY A 257 -0.09 14.33 16.58
C GLY A 257 1.01 13.26 16.69
N PRO A 258 2.30 13.67 16.73
CA PRO A 258 3.43 12.75 16.61
C PRO A 258 3.38 11.69 17.72
N ASN A 259 3.29 10.42 17.32
CA ASN A 259 3.18 9.28 18.22
C ASN A 259 1.98 9.34 19.20
N GLY A 260 0.89 9.99 18.76
CA GLY A 260 -0.32 10.19 19.57
C GLY A 260 -0.21 11.33 20.59
N ASN A 261 0.88 12.12 20.55
CA ASN A 261 1.02 13.31 21.39
C ASN A 261 0.36 14.51 20.71
N PRO A 262 -0.67 15.14 21.31
CA PRO A 262 -1.45 16.22 20.70
C PRO A 262 -0.72 17.58 20.76
N ASP A 263 0.52 17.63 20.27
CA ASP A 263 1.29 18.86 20.09
C ASP A 263 1.15 19.35 18.64
N PRO A 264 0.41 20.44 18.40
CA PRO A 264 0.19 20.96 17.04
C PRO A 264 1.46 21.53 16.40
N ILE A 265 2.41 22.05 17.18
CA ILE A 265 3.67 22.60 16.65
C ILE A 265 4.57 21.46 16.19
N ALA A 266 4.61 20.36 16.95
CA ALA A 266 5.32 19.16 16.53
C ALA A 266 4.63 18.53 15.31
N SER A 267 3.30 18.45 15.29
CA SER A 267 2.53 17.96 14.14
C SER A 267 2.78 18.77 12.87
N ALA A 268 2.87 20.10 12.97
CA ALA A 268 3.17 20.97 11.83
C ALA A 268 4.54 20.67 11.18
N LYS A 269 5.52 20.17 11.94
CA LYS A 269 6.82 19.73 11.39
C LYS A 269 6.67 18.44 10.59
N ASP A 270 5.93 17.48 11.12
CA ASP A 270 5.63 16.22 10.42
C ASP A 270 4.80 16.48 9.16
N ILE A 271 3.83 17.41 9.20
CA ILE A 271 3.02 17.82 8.04
C ILE A 271 3.94 18.37 6.96
N ARG A 272 4.76 19.39 7.28
CA ARG A 272 5.67 19.99 6.30
C ARG A 272 6.61 18.96 5.67
N GLU A 273 7.22 18.11 6.50
CA GLU A 273 8.17 17.10 6.00
C GLU A 273 7.49 16.08 5.08
N THR A 274 6.35 15.53 5.48
CA THR A 274 5.66 14.50 4.71
C THR A 274 5.09 15.05 3.40
N PHE A 275 4.44 16.22 3.44
CA PHE A 275 3.89 16.87 2.25
C PHE A 275 5.00 17.30 1.27
N ALA A 276 6.14 17.81 1.76
CA ALA A 276 7.30 18.11 0.91
C ALA A 276 7.82 16.86 0.19
N ARG A 277 7.86 15.71 0.86
CA ARG A 277 8.20 14.42 0.24
C ARG A 277 7.14 13.90 -0.72
N MET A 278 5.95 14.49 -0.75
CA MET A 278 4.87 14.21 -1.68
C MET A 278 4.68 15.32 -2.73
N ALA A 279 5.71 16.14 -2.95
CA ALA A 279 5.75 17.24 -3.92
C ALA A 279 4.80 18.41 -3.63
N MET A 280 4.42 18.62 -2.36
CA MET A 280 3.61 19.75 -1.94
C MET A 280 4.45 20.73 -1.12
N ASN A 281 4.39 22.01 -1.45
CA ASN A 281 4.99 23.09 -0.67
C ASN A 281 4.04 23.62 0.42
N ASP A 282 4.47 24.62 1.20
CA ASP A 282 3.69 25.18 2.32
C ASP A 282 2.37 25.86 1.89
N GLU A 283 2.23 26.36 0.65
CA GLU A 283 0.97 26.92 0.13
C GLU A 283 0.01 25.84 -0.40
N GLU A 284 0.56 24.74 -0.92
CA GLU A 284 -0.22 23.60 -1.42
C GLU A 284 -0.76 22.71 -0.29
N THR A 285 -0.13 22.77 0.88
CA THR A 285 -0.43 21.97 2.09
C THR A 285 -1.48 22.64 2.97
#